data_AF-A0A0W0FFR2-F1
#
_entry.id   AF-A0A0W0FFR2-F1
#
_cell.length_a   1.000
_cell.length_b   1.000
_cell.length_c   1.000
_cell.angle_alpha   90.00
_cell.angle_beta   90.00
_cell.angle_gamma   90.00
#
_symmetry.space_group_name_H-M   'P 1'
#
loop_
_entity.id
_entity.type
_entity.pdbx_description
1 polymer ?
#
loop_
_entity_poly.entity_id
_entity_poly.type
_entity_poly.pdbx_seq_one_letter_code
_entity_poly.pdbx_strand_id
1 'polypeptide(L)'
;MHEIYFFSLSMWCYGRLPLPGSRRFLNLLKNPDNVKILRDKLRRAQGHYGRQGEAPHVQPLGFPYAHYLLAQARNTDLDNPDYAYTSGVGLENAVVSPNEGCFDHDNDDGITVIDVTDPTNPAFCHVIEDEPFTPEQYVRRYYPVPSKERMTVLEDDPDEGIRLLSRDVLAEIWPEGFPGGKTPQEEVLVKEPTPGAAALPPLADLIIGPSVDQCLLQNDWSGLEPFFEMPDKAERNKEALFSKGPFPDAGIMPLTKMLPHELKKNNGTLEIVGPQFTPEQIRSIMSALLADAVQAVKLSGQQSLVPKLIVDLVTTFSNIPCIDLLDTNITDEQLLEICSKQPEALYKFHTIVHPALLVLVPTKPNLPVPPLFFLAFPPCLPCIILPLPSTRPLKTTDTGSIAQYLVFR
;
A
#
# COMPACT_ATOMS: atom_id res chain seq x y z
N MET A 1 -19.94 4.80 -11.03
CA MET A 1 -19.51 3.56 -10.34
C MET A 1 -18.94 4.00 -9.00
N HIS A 2 -19.58 3.72 -7.85
CA HIS A 2 -19.39 4.55 -6.65
C HIS A 2 -18.04 4.31 -5.95
N GLU A 3 -17.29 5.40 -5.83
CA GLU A 3 -15.92 5.50 -5.34
C GLU A 3 -15.92 5.60 -3.81
N ILE A 4 -14.98 4.91 -3.19
CA ILE A 4 -14.81 4.90 -1.75
C ILE A 4 -13.80 5.99 -1.42
N TYR A 5 -14.33 7.12 -0.95
CA TYR A 5 -13.52 8.22 -0.52
C TYR A 5 -12.99 7.95 0.87
N PHE A 6 -11.66 7.90 0.97
CA PHE A 6 -11.02 7.87 2.27
C PHE A 6 -10.89 9.29 2.79
N PHE A 7 -11.83 9.71 3.62
CA PHE A 7 -11.70 10.98 4.31
C PHE A 7 -11.03 10.78 5.63
N SER A 8 -10.02 11.59 5.87
CA SER A 8 -9.59 11.77 7.23
C SER A 8 -9.50 13.24 7.54
N LEU A 9 -10.45 13.62 8.38
CA LEU A 9 -10.59 14.95 8.91
C LEU A 9 -9.75 15.01 10.18
N SER A 10 -8.57 15.60 10.08
CA SER A 10 -7.81 16.02 11.26
C SER A 10 -8.50 17.27 11.82
N MET A 11 -9.08 17.20 13.01
CA MET A 11 -9.76 18.34 13.68
C MET A 11 -8.80 19.46 14.12
N TRP A 12 -7.49 19.32 13.89
CA TRP A 12 -6.46 20.30 14.24
C TRP A 12 -5.79 20.87 12.99
N CYS A 13 -6.58 21.25 12.00
CA CYS A 13 -6.08 21.84 10.76
C CYS A 13 -5.93 23.35 10.89
N TYR A 14 -5.08 23.86 11.79
CA TYR A 14 -4.85 25.30 11.91
C TYR A 14 -3.54 25.75 11.26
N GLY A 15 -3.56 26.96 10.70
CA GLY A 15 -2.36 27.65 10.21
C GLY A 15 -1.65 26.91 9.08
N ARG A 16 -0.39 26.53 9.28
CA ARG A 16 0.44 25.86 8.25
C ARG A 16 0.55 24.35 8.45
N LEU A 17 0.08 23.79 9.56
CA LEU A 17 0.28 22.37 9.92
C LEU A 17 -0.31 21.38 8.91
N PRO A 18 -1.44 21.66 8.24
CA PRO A 18 -2.01 20.72 7.28
C PRO A 18 -1.15 20.44 6.06
N LEU A 19 -0.36 21.41 5.63
CA LEU A 19 0.49 21.30 4.45
C LEU A 19 1.56 20.21 4.60
N PRO A 20 2.48 20.27 5.59
CA PRO A 20 3.49 19.24 5.78
C PRO A 20 2.86 17.88 6.08
N GLY A 21 1.74 17.83 6.82
CA GLY A 21 1.03 16.57 7.06
C GLY A 21 0.49 15.93 5.78
N SER A 22 -0.09 16.72 4.88
CA SER A 22 -0.58 16.23 3.58
C SER A 22 0.59 15.79 2.70
N ARG A 23 1.66 16.60 2.62
CA ARG A 23 2.87 16.26 1.87
C ARG A 23 3.51 14.95 2.36
N ARG A 24 3.62 14.74 3.68
CA ARG A 24 4.13 13.50 4.27
C ARG A 24 3.25 12.31 3.90
N PHE A 25 1.92 12.46 3.97
CA PHE A 25 1.00 11.40 3.56
C PHE A 25 1.15 11.05 2.08
N LEU A 26 1.19 12.05 1.20
CA LEU A 26 1.39 11.87 -0.24
C LEU A 26 2.76 11.24 -0.54
N ASN A 27 3.80 11.56 0.23
CA ASN A 27 5.09 10.89 0.15
C ASN A 27 5.04 9.43 0.62
N LEU A 28 4.25 9.09 1.64
CA LEU A 28 4.01 7.69 2.03
C LEU A 28 3.33 6.91 0.91
N LEU A 29 2.46 7.55 0.12
CA LEU A 29 1.84 6.94 -1.06
C LEU A 29 2.81 6.74 -2.24
N LYS A 30 4.00 7.35 -2.24
CA LYS A 30 5.05 7.04 -3.24
C LYS A 30 5.67 5.66 -3.01
N ASN A 31 5.43 5.04 -1.85
CA ASN A 31 5.87 3.66 -1.59
C ASN A 31 4.89 2.65 -2.24
N PRO A 32 5.36 1.77 -3.13
CA PRO A 32 4.51 0.81 -3.82
C PRO A 32 3.84 -0.22 -2.89
N ASP A 33 4.46 -0.59 -1.76
CA ASP A 33 3.89 -1.52 -0.80
C ASP A 33 2.70 -0.89 -0.06
N ASN A 34 2.82 0.38 0.33
CA ASN A 34 1.73 1.14 0.94
C ASN A 34 0.54 1.24 -0.03
N VAL A 35 0.81 1.60 -1.29
CA VAL A 35 -0.18 1.66 -2.38
C VAL A 35 -0.87 0.32 -2.56
N LYS A 36 -0.12 -0.78 -2.56
CA LYS A 36 -0.65 -2.12 -2.75
C LYS A 36 -1.61 -2.51 -1.63
N ILE A 37 -1.24 -2.25 -0.37
CA ILE A 37 -2.11 -2.50 0.78
C ILE A 37 -3.39 -1.66 0.69
N LEU A 38 -3.28 -0.38 0.31
CA LEU A 38 -4.44 0.49 0.13
C LEU A 38 -5.36 0.02 -0.99
N ARG A 39 -4.81 -0.36 -2.15
CA ARG A 39 -5.59 -0.93 -3.26
C ARG A 39 -6.34 -2.18 -2.84
N ASP A 40 -5.70 -3.07 -2.10
CA ASP A 40 -6.36 -4.27 -1.58
C ASP A 40 -7.52 -3.91 -0.64
N LYS A 41 -7.33 -2.92 0.25
CA LYS A 41 -8.41 -2.43 1.13
C LYS A 41 -9.56 -1.81 0.36
N LEU A 42 -9.28 -0.93 -0.61
CA LEU A 42 -10.30 -0.29 -1.45
C LEU A 42 -11.10 -1.33 -2.23
N ARG A 43 -10.40 -2.30 -2.84
CA ARG A 43 -11.04 -3.40 -3.57
C ARG A 43 -11.95 -4.25 -2.68
N ARG A 44 -11.53 -4.58 -1.45
CA ARG A 44 -12.38 -5.31 -0.49
C ARG A 44 -13.56 -4.50 0.03
N ALA A 45 -13.47 -3.18 -0.04
CA ALA A 45 -14.56 -2.30 0.34
C ALA A 45 -15.54 -2.04 -0.81
N GLN A 46 -15.11 -2.23 -2.06
CA GLN A 46 -15.91 -1.98 -3.26
C GLN A 46 -17.25 -2.75 -3.22
N GLY A 47 -18.36 -2.02 -3.30
CA GLY A 47 -19.70 -2.61 -3.28
C GLY A 47 -20.20 -3.07 -1.90
N HIS A 48 -19.40 -2.90 -0.84
CA HIS A 48 -19.79 -3.28 0.52
C HIS A 48 -20.37 -2.14 1.35
N TYR A 49 -20.28 -0.91 0.88
CA TYR A 49 -20.75 0.29 1.58
C TYR A 49 -21.67 1.14 0.70
N GLY A 50 -22.68 1.75 1.32
CA GLY A 50 -23.57 2.74 0.70
C GLY A 50 -22.89 4.11 0.61
N ARG A 51 -23.62 5.11 0.08
CA ARG A 51 -23.17 6.50 0.13
C ARG A 51 -23.13 7.02 1.57
N GLN A 52 -22.56 8.21 1.75
CA GLN A 52 -22.59 8.88 3.05
C GLN A 52 -24.03 8.93 3.60
N GLY A 53 -24.20 8.51 4.86
CA GLY A 53 -25.52 8.44 5.51
C GLY A 53 -26.45 7.31 5.02
N GLU A 54 -26.05 6.53 4.01
CA GLU A 54 -26.82 5.40 3.49
C GLU A 54 -26.27 4.05 3.97
N ALA A 55 -27.15 3.07 4.11
CA ALA A 55 -26.78 1.71 4.46
C ALA A 55 -26.33 0.92 3.22
N PRO A 56 -25.39 -0.04 3.35
CA PRO A 56 -24.62 -0.35 4.55
C PRO A 56 -23.57 0.72 4.88
N HIS A 57 -23.56 1.19 6.12
CA HIS A 57 -22.62 2.25 6.56
C HIS A 57 -21.18 1.77 6.59
N VAL A 58 -20.25 2.67 6.28
CA VAL A 58 -18.82 2.43 6.49
C VAL A 58 -18.57 2.38 7.98
N GLN A 59 -17.92 1.34 8.50
CA GLN A 59 -17.62 1.31 9.93
C GLN A 59 -16.66 2.46 10.30
N PRO A 60 -16.79 3.06 11.50
CA PRO A 60 -15.77 3.96 12.02
C PRO A 60 -14.40 3.28 11.91
N LEU A 61 -13.41 4.00 11.38
CA LEU A 61 -12.08 3.46 11.11
C LEU A 61 -12.03 2.29 10.10
N GLY A 62 -13.00 2.18 9.19
CA GLY A 62 -13.15 1.09 8.21
C GLY A 62 -11.95 0.84 7.28
N PHE A 63 -10.98 1.75 7.23
CA PHE A 63 -9.71 1.58 6.50
C PHE A 63 -8.49 1.75 7.43
N PRO A 64 -8.21 0.78 8.33
CA PRO A 64 -7.23 0.94 9.41
C PRO A 64 -5.82 1.35 8.95
N TYR A 65 -5.43 0.96 7.74
CA TYR A 65 -4.08 1.18 7.23
C TYR A 65 -3.92 2.57 6.62
N ALA A 66 -4.96 3.04 5.93
CA ALA A 66 -5.01 4.42 5.45
C ALA A 66 -4.98 5.39 6.65
N HIS A 67 -5.76 5.10 7.69
CA HIS A 67 -5.73 5.84 8.95
C HIS A 67 -4.34 5.81 9.59
N TYR A 68 -3.69 4.65 9.64
CA TYR A 68 -2.32 4.54 10.14
C TYR A 68 -1.30 5.40 9.38
N LEU A 69 -1.31 5.33 8.05
CA LEU A 69 -0.41 6.15 7.23
C LEU A 69 -0.64 7.64 7.49
N LEU A 70 -1.90 8.04 7.69
CA LEU A 70 -2.20 9.41 8.03
C LEU A 70 -1.76 9.79 9.44
N ALA A 71 -1.99 8.95 10.44
CA ALA A 71 -1.47 9.18 11.78
C ALA A 71 0.05 9.36 11.75
N GLN A 72 0.78 8.54 10.99
CA GLN A 72 2.22 8.75 10.82
C GLN A 72 2.53 10.10 10.19
N ALA A 73 1.80 10.49 9.14
CA ALA A 73 2.03 11.75 8.46
C ALA A 73 1.70 12.99 9.32
N ARG A 74 0.71 12.89 10.20
CA ARG A 74 0.14 14.00 10.97
C ARG A 74 0.63 14.07 12.41
N ASN A 75 0.78 12.93 13.06
CA ASN A 75 1.12 12.83 14.48
C ASN A 75 2.60 12.58 14.71
N THR A 76 3.43 12.48 13.67
CA THR A 76 4.87 12.35 13.83
C THR A 76 5.58 13.30 12.87
N ASP A 77 6.31 14.25 13.44
CA ASP A 77 7.27 15.06 12.70
C ASP A 77 8.67 14.57 13.04
N LEU A 78 9.32 13.92 12.07
CA LEU A 78 10.72 13.50 12.17
C LEU A 78 11.63 14.34 11.28
N ASP A 79 11.09 15.38 10.62
CA ASP A 79 11.85 16.20 9.68
C ASP A 79 12.91 17.05 10.42
N ASN A 80 12.69 17.28 11.73
CA ASN A 80 13.67 17.88 12.63
C ASN A 80 14.08 16.88 13.72
N PRO A 81 15.27 16.23 13.62
CA PRO A 81 15.70 15.24 14.59
C PRO A 81 15.94 15.84 16.00
N ASP A 82 16.24 17.14 16.09
CA ASP A 82 16.42 17.83 17.38
C ASP A 82 15.07 18.17 18.05
N TYR A 83 13.97 18.13 17.29
CA TYR A 83 12.62 18.47 17.73
C TYR A 83 11.59 17.50 17.16
N ALA A 84 11.85 16.20 17.30
CA ALA A 84 10.88 15.19 16.90
C ALA A 84 9.56 15.41 17.66
N TYR A 85 8.49 15.71 16.94
CA TYR A 85 7.18 16.00 17.53
C TYR A 85 6.29 14.77 17.40
N THR A 86 5.63 14.42 18.50
CA THR A 86 4.47 13.52 18.49
C THR A 86 3.29 14.20 19.16
N SER A 87 2.14 14.24 18.49
CA SER A 87 0.97 14.98 18.99
C SER A 87 0.39 14.38 20.27
N GLY A 88 0.76 13.14 20.62
CA GLY A 88 0.24 12.42 21.78
C GLY A 88 -1.26 12.07 21.70
N VAL A 89 -1.93 12.46 20.61
CA VAL A 89 -3.33 12.20 20.34
C VAL A 89 -3.44 10.89 19.56
N GLY A 90 -4.18 9.92 20.15
CA GLY A 90 -4.49 8.65 19.49
C GLY A 90 -5.20 8.84 18.16
N LEU A 91 -5.03 7.86 17.26
CA LEU A 91 -5.65 7.86 15.92
C LEU A 91 -7.17 8.00 15.99
N GLU A 92 -7.80 7.43 17.01
CA GLU A 92 -9.24 7.47 17.25
C GLU A 92 -9.81 8.87 17.47
N ASN A 93 -8.98 9.82 17.92
CA ASN A 93 -9.39 11.20 18.16
C ASN A 93 -9.03 12.13 16.99
N ALA A 94 -8.30 11.61 15.99
CA ALA A 94 -7.82 12.37 14.84
C ALA A 94 -8.60 12.04 13.55
N VAL A 95 -9.61 11.19 13.63
CA VAL A 95 -10.38 10.69 12.50
C VAL A 95 -11.86 10.88 12.77
N VAL A 96 -12.54 11.58 11.87
CA VAL A 96 -14.00 11.72 11.85
C VAL A 96 -14.64 10.51 11.17
N SER A 97 -15.86 10.15 11.62
CA SER A 97 -16.62 9.07 11.01
C SER A 97 -16.91 9.36 9.54
N PRO A 98 -16.70 8.40 8.62
CA PRO A 98 -17.03 8.57 7.20
C PRO A 98 -18.55 8.71 6.94
N ASN A 99 -19.39 8.46 7.94
CA ASN A 99 -20.85 8.62 7.81
C ASN A 99 -21.35 9.96 8.36
N GLU A 100 -20.49 10.76 8.98
CA GLU A 100 -20.83 12.08 9.50
C GLU A 100 -20.54 13.14 8.43
N GLY A 101 -21.22 14.29 8.52
CA GLY A 101 -20.97 15.46 7.70
C GLY A 101 -19.57 16.02 7.94
N CYS A 102 -18.96 16.58 6.90
CA CYS A 102 -17.63 17.18 6.97
C CYS A 102 -17.52 18.38 7.93
N PHE A 103 -18.66 18.95 8.34
CA PHE A 103 -18.77 20.08 9.29
C PHE A 103 -19.66 19.78 10.50
N ASP A 104 -19.93 18.50 10.78
CA ASP A 104 -20.78 18.10 11.94
C ASP A 104 -20.05 18.24 13.29
N HIS A 105 -18.80 18.70 13.27
CA HIS A 105 -17.99 18.96 14.46
C HIS A 105 -17.65 20.44 14.57
N ASP A 106 -17.43 20.92 15.80
CA ASP A 106 -16.89 22.26 16.10
C ASP A 106 -15.46 22.38 15.56
N ASN A 107 -15.34 22.54 14.24
CA ASN A 107 -14.08 22.73 13.54
C ASN A 107 -14.16 24.03 12.72
N ASP A 108 -13.81 25.11 13.38
CA ASP A 108 -13.69 26.45 12.85
C ASP A 108 -12.38 26.68 12.05
N ASP A 109 -11.47 25.70 12.07
CA ASP A 109 -10.16 25.76 11.40
C ASP A 109 -10.14 25.08 10.00
N GLY A 110 -11.24 24.44 9.62
CA GLY A 110 -11.36 23.77 8.33
C GLY A 110 -10.72 22.37 8.32
N ILE A 111 -10.74 21.73 7.15
CA ILE A 111 -10.42 20.31 6.98
C ILE A 111 -9.42 20.10 5.83
N THR A 112 -8.69 18.99 5.88
CA THR A 112 -7.96 18.49 4.71
C THR A 112 -8.69 17.29 4.15
N VAL A 113 -8.94 17.30 2.85
CA VAL A 113 -9.56 16.19 2.13
C VAL A 113 -8.51 15.57 1.23
N ILE A 114 -8.28 14.26 1.34
CA ILE A 114 -7.34 13.52 0.48
C ILE A 114 -8.10 12.37 -0.17
N ASP A 115 -8.27 12.42 -1.48
CA ASP A 115 -8.82 11.35 -2.29
C ASP A 115 -7.71 10.34 -2.63
N VAL A 116 -7.89 9.11 -2.17
CA VAL A 116 -6.98 7.97 -2.40
C VAL A 116 -7.64 6.88 -3.25
N THR A 117 -8.74 7.18 -3.94
CA THR A 117 -9.46 6.22 -4.80
C THR A 117 -8.52 5.54 -5.79
N ASP A 118 -7.59 6.31 -6.38
CA ASP A 118 -6.37 5.78 -6.97
C ASP A 118 -5.15 6.21 -6.13
N PRO A 119 -4.61 5.32 -5.28
CA PRO A 119 -3.49 5.68 -4.41
C PRO A 119 -2.18 5.95 -5.17
N THR A 120 -2.09 5.64 -6.48
CA THR A 120 -0.95 6.08 -7.31
C THR A 120 -1.10 7.47 -7.91
N ASN A 121 -2.32 8.01 -7.89
CA ASN A 121 -2.63 9.35 -8.38
C ASN A 121 -3.59 10.06 -7.41
N PRO A 122 -3.15 10.29 -6.16
CA PRO A 122 -4.01 10.91 -5.15
C PRO A 122 -4.36 12.35 -5.52
N ALA A 123 -5.49 12.82 -5.01
CA ALA A 123 -5.85 14.23 -5.06
C ALA A 123 -6.12 14.78 -3.67
N PHE A 124 -5.99 16.08 -3.48
CA PHE A 124 -6.33 16.69 -2.21
C PHE A 124 -6.79 18.14 -2.34
N CYS A 125 -7.40 18.65 -1.27
CA CYS A 125 -7.63 20.06 -1.07
C CYS A 125 -7.69 20.37 0.43
N HIS A 126 -7.61 21.65 0.77
CA HIS A 126 -7.99 22.14 2.09
C HIS A 126 -9.32 22.86 1.98
N VAL A 127 -10.21 22.70 2.96
CA VAL A 127 -11.54 23.34 2.94
C VAL A 127 -11.69 24.16 4.21
N ILE A 128 -12.13 25.40 4.06
CA ILE A 128 -12.56 26.25 5.17
C ILE A 128 -13.98 26.66 4.85
N GLU A 129 -14.88 26.55 5.82
CA GLU A 129 -16.33 26.75 5.61
C GLU A 129 -16.81 25.80 4.50
N ASP A 130 -17.22 26.27 3.33
CA ASP A 130 -17.67 25.42 2.22
C ASP A 130 -16.81 25.57 0.95
N GLU A 131 -15.62 26.17 1.06
CA GLU A 131 -14.78 26.49 -0.10
C GLU A 131 -13.49 25.66 -0.11
N PRO A 132 -13.22 24.89 -1.18
CA PRO A 132 -11.93 24.23 -1.36
C PRO A 132 -10.87 25.22 -1.82
N PHE A 133 -9.70 25.12 -1.22
CA PHE A 133 -8.55 25.98 -1.44
C PHE A 133 -7.34 25.16 -1.91
N THR A 134 -6.52 25.79 -2.75
CA THR A 134 -5.14 25.33 -2.97
C THR A 134 -4.32 25.51 -1.69
N PRO A 135 -3.18 24.81 -1.53
CA PRO A 135 -2.29 25.01 -0.38
C PRO A 135 -1.92 26.48 -0.15
N GLU A 136 -1.64 27.23 -1.23
CA GLU A 136 -1.33 28.66 -1.14
C GLU A 136 -2.52 29.48 -0.64
N GLN A 137 -3.70 29.29 -1.23
CA GLN A 137 -4.89 30.04 -0.85
C GLN A 137 -5.29 29.76 0.60
N TYR A 138 -5.18 28.50 1.04
CA TYR A 138 -5.45 28.09 2.41
C TYR A 138 -4.52 28.81 3.40
N VAL A 139 -3.20 28.84 3.14
CA VAL A 139 -2.24 29.57 3.98
C VAL A 139 -2.54 31.08 3.98
N ARG A 140 -2.89 31.66 2.84
CA ARG A 140 -3.24 33.09 2.72
C ARG A 140 -4.48 33.45 3.53
N ARG A 141 -5.43 32.53 3.71
CA ARG A 141 -6.60 32.74 4.56
C ARG A 141 -6.23 32.93 6.03
N TYR A 142 -5.23 32.20 6.52
CA TYR A 142 -4.69 32.33 7.89
C TYR A 142 -3.68 33.48 8.05
N TYR A 143 -2.87 33.73 7.02
CA TYR A 143 -1.77 34.70 7.04
C TYR A 143 -1.92 35.68 5.87
N PRO A 144 -2.90 36.62 5.93
CA PRO A 144 -3.24 37.50 4.80
C PRO A 144 -2.16 38.54 4.49
N VAL A 145 -1.36 38.94 5.49
CA VAL A 145 -0.24 39.87 5.31
C VAL A 145 1.00 39.06 4.92
N PRO A 146 1.77 39.46 3.88
CA PRO A 146 3.05 38.83 3.62
C PRO A 146 3.95 39.11 4.83
N SER A 147 4.10 38.14 5.73
CA SER A 147 5.17 38.17 6.70
C SER A 147 6.48 38.28 5.92
N LYS A 148 7.43 39.07 6.44
CA LYS A 148 8.79 39.17 5.84
C LYS A 148 9.51 37.82 5.84
N GLU A 149 9.01 36.85 6.60
CA GLU A 149 9.31 35.43 6.45
C GLU A 149 8.71 34.95 5.13
N ARG A 150 9.55 34.90 4.09
CA ARG A 150 9.24 34.20 2.85
C ARG A 150 8.56 32.87 3.17
N MET A 151 7.57 32.52 2.37
CA MET A 151 6.87 31.23 2.42
C MET A 151 7.81 30.11 1.93
N THR A 152 9.03 30.03 2.45
CA THR A 152 10.08 29.09 2.01
C THR A 152 9.65 27.64 2.13
N VAL A 153 8.69 27.34 3.01
CA VAL A 153 8.12 25.99 3.17
C VAL A 153 7.34 25.52 1.93
N LEU A 154 6.88 26.45 1.09
CA LEU A 154 6.20 26.16 -0.19
C LEU A 154 7.07 26.42 -1.43
N GLU A 155 8.22 27.09 -1.29
CA GLU A 155 9.02 27.54 -2.44
C GLU A 155 9.98 26.47 -2.98
N ASP A 156 10.34 25.44 -2.21
CA ASP A 156 11.34 24.43 -2.63
C ASP A 156 10.75 23.18 -3.31
N ASP A 157 9.42 23.07 -3.37
CA ASP A 157 8.71 22.15 -4.27
C ASP A 157 7.23 22.54 -4.15
N PRO A 158 6.64 23.28 -5.10
CA PRO A 158 5.19 23.24 -5.23
C PRO A 158 4.81 21.77 -5.37
N ASP A 159 3.61 21.38 -4.95
CA ASP A 159 3.03 20.08 -5.25
C ASP A 159 2.77 19.95 -6.78
N GLU A 160 3.80 20.16 -7.61
CA GLU A 160 3.81 20.17 -9.05
C GLU A 160 3.40 18.77 -9.52
N GLY A 161 2.14 18.67 -9.94
CA GLY A 161 1.55 17.45 -10.47
C GLY A 161 0.59 16.73 -9.53
N ILE A 162 0.37 17.18 -8.29
CA ILE A 162 -0.68 16.59 -7.45
C ILE A 162 -2.03 17.19 -7.84
N ARG A 163 -2.99 16.32 -8.15
CA ARG A 163 -4.34 16.72 -8.55
C ARG A 163 -5.05 17.41 -7.40
N LEU A 164 -5.68 18.56 -7.66
CA LEU A 164 -6.52 19.24 -6.67
C LEU A 164 -7.97 18.79 -6.79
N LEU A 165 -8.63 18.62 -5.65
CA LEU A 165 -10.07 18.32 -5.60
C LEU A 165 -10.89 19.57 -5.88
N SER A 166 -11.92 19.43 -6.71
CA SER A 166 -12.86 20.52 -7.01
C SER A 166 -14.05 20.51 -6.06
N ARG A 167 -14.76 21.64 -5.98
CA ARG A 167 -16.01 21.74 -5.22
C ARG A 167 -17.07 20.77 -5.72
N ASP A 168 -17.13 20.49 -7.03
CA ASP A 168 -18.11 19.55 -7.60
C ASP A 168 -17.86 18.11 -7.12
N VAL A 169 -16.59 17.69 -7.02
CA VAL A 169 -16.25 16.39 -6.41
C VAL A 169 -16.65 16.37 -4.94
N LEU A 170 -16.38 17.44 -4.18
CA LEU A 170 -16.80 17.51 -2.78
C LEU A 170 -18.32 17.49 -2.61
N ALA A 171 -19.07 18.13 -3.52
CA ALA A 171 -20.53 18.16 -3.51
C ALA A 171 -21.18 16.84 -3.94
N GLU A 172 -20.51 16.04 -4.78
CA GLU A 172 -20.95 14.67 -5.05
C GLU A 172 -20.95 13.83 -3.76
N ILE A 173 -19.98 14.07 -2.89
CA ILE A 173 -19.73 13.23 -1.73
C ILE A 173 -20.46 13.74 -0.48
N TRP A 174 -20.45 15.06 -0.28
CA TRP A 174 -21.09 15.77 0.82
C TRP A 174 -22.06 16.82 0.27
N PRO A 175 -23.20 16.41 -0.29
CA PRO A 175 -24.15 17.33 -0.92
C PRO A 175 -24.71 18.37 0.05
N GLU A 176 -24.85 18.00 1.34
CA GLU A 176 -25.33 18.92 2.38
C GLU A 176 -24.27 19.96 2.79
N GLY A 177 -22.99 19.58 2.77
CA GLY A 177 -21.87 20.46 3.13
C GLY A 177 -21.44 21.41 2.01
N PHE A 178 -21.72 21.06 0.75
CA PHE A 178 -21.35 21.85 -0.42
C PHE A 178 -22.56 22.11 -1.34
N PRO A 179 -23.54 22.92 -0.88
CA PRO A 179 -24.72 23.20 -1.68
C PRO A 179 -24.34 23.92 -2.98
N GLY A 180 -25.07 23.59 -4.05
CA GLY A 180 -24.91 24.22 -5.37
C GLY A 180 -23.76 23.68 -6.23
N GLY A 181 -23.01 22.68 -5.75
CA GLY A 181 -22.11 21.93 -6.62
C GLY A 181 -22.89 21.24 -7.73
N LYS A 182 -22.38 21.28 -8.96
CA LYS A 182 -22.98 20.53 -10.05
C LYS A 182 -22.58 19.08 -9.83
N THR A 183 -23.54 18.16 -9.87
CA THR A 183 -23.20 16.75 -9.99
C THR A 183 -22.26 16.62 -11.19
N PRO A 184 -21.03 16.12 -11.02
CA PRO A 184 -20.17 15.88 -12.17
C PRO A 184 -20.99 15.07 -13.16
N GLN A 185 -21.28 15.63 -14.34
CA GLN A 185 -21.63 14.75 -15.44
C GLN A 185 -20.42 13.85 -15.57
N GLU A 186 -20.63 12.52 -15.60
CA GLU A 186 -19.61 11.57 -16.02
C GLU A 186 -19.10 12.07 -17.37
N GLU A 187 -18.05 12.89 -17.36
CA GLU A 187 -17.10 12.93 -18.44
C GLU A 187 -16.53 11.52 -18.40
N VAL A 188 -17.20 10.63 -19.13
CA VAL A 188 -16.60 9.42 -19.63
C VAL A 188 -15.33 9.92 -20.28
N LEU A 189 -14.24 9.82 -19.54
CA LEU A 189 -12.91 10.04 -20.03
C LEU A 189 -12.70 8.84 -20.94
N VAL A 190 -13.27 8.94 -22.14
CA VAL A 190 -12.87 8.20 -23.30
C VAL A 190 -11.42 8.62 -23.43
N LYS A 191 -10.54 7.84 -22.81
CA LYS A 191 -9.19 7.68 -23.30
C LYS A 191 -9.39 7.28 -24.75
N GLU A 192 -9.39 8.26 -25.64
CA GLU A 192 -8.96 7.99 -26.99
C GLU A 192 -7.63 7.26 -26.82
N PRO A 193 -7.49 6.05 -27.38
CA PRO A 193 -6.20 5.41 -27.39
C PRO A 193 -5.30 6.37 -28.17
N THR A 194 -4.47 7.12 -27.45
CA THR A 194 -3.30 7.75 -28.05
C THR A 194 -2.64 6.63 -28.84
N PRO A 195 -2.52 6.72 -30.17
CA PRO A 195 -1.71 5.76 -30.90
C PRO A 195 -0.28 6.11 -30.52
N GLY A 196 0.16 5.60 -29.37
CA GLY A 196 1.56 5.44 -29.09
C GLY A 196 2.06 4.64 -30.26
N ALA A 197 2.87 5.29 -31.11
CA ALA A 197 3.44 4.68 -32.29
C ALA A 197 3.96 3.31 -31.86
N ALA A 198 3.27 2.26 -32.31
CA ALA A 198 3.64 0.90 -32.01
C ALA A 198 4.98 0.68 -32.68
N ALA A 199 6.06 0.95 -31.95
CA ALA A 199 7.38 0.53 -32.33
C ALA A 199 7.26 -0.99 -32.48
N LEU A 200 7.28 -1.45 -33.74
CA LEU A 200 7.20 -2.87 -34.04
C LEU A 200 8.23 -3.57 -33.16
N PRO A 201 7.83 -4.54 -32.33
CA PRO A 201 8.76 -5.28 -31.51
C PRO A 201 9.86 -5.83 -32.43
N PRO A 202 11.14 -5.77 -32.04
CA PRO A 202 12.20 -6.50 -32.71
C PRO A 202 11.72 -7.90 -33.09
N LEU A 203 12.09 -8.40 -34.28
CA LEU A 203 11.64 -9.73 -34.76
C LEU A 203 11.93 -10.85 -33.74
N ALA A 204 12.98 -10.69 -32.94
CA ALA A 204 13.35 -11.57 -31.83
C ALA A 204 12.27 -11.67 -30.73
N ASP A 205 11.39 -10.68 -30.60
CA ASP A 205 10.38 -10.59 -29.55
C ASP A 205 9.10 -11.33 -29.95
N LEU A 206 8.80 -11.32 -31.25
CA LEU A 206 7.66 -12.01 -31.84
C LEU A 206 7.82 -13.54 -31.79
N ILE A 207 9.05 -14.05 -31.72
CA ILE A 207 9.34 -15.49 -31.69
C ILE A 207 9.36 -16.08 -30.27
N ILE A 208 9.48 -15.28 -29.21
CA ILE A 208 9.57 -15.80 -27.83
C ILE A 208 8.30 -16.54 -27.44
N GLY A 209 7.12 -15.95 -27.65
CA GLY A 209 5.84 -16.58 -27.31
C GLY A 209 5.65 -17.96 -27.97
N PRO A 210 5.72 -18.04 -29.31
CA PRO A 210 5.66 -19.31 -30.04
C PRO A 210 6.74 -20.32 -29.62
N SER A 211 7.95 -19.85 -29.28
CA SER A 211 9.03 -20.74 -28.84
C SER A 211 8.73 -21.32 -27.47
N VAL A 212 8.20 -20.53 -26.52
CA VAL A 212 7.75 -21.01 -25.22
C VAL A 212 6.61 -22.03 -25.38
N ASP A 213 5.66 -21.77 -26.29
CA ASP A 213 4.59 -22.73 -26.61
C ASP A 213 5.12 -24.06 -27.13
N GLN A 214 6.09 -24.01 -28.05
CA GLN A 214 6.72 -25.22 -28.55
C GLN A 214 7.50 -25.97 -27.46
N CYS A 215 8.28 -25.26 -26.63
CA CYS A 215 9.01 -25.83 -25.51
C CYS A 215 8.07 -26.52 -24.51
N LEU A 216 6.91 -25.93 -24.24
CA LEU A 216 5.89 -26.52 -23.37
C LEU A 216 5.30 -27.81 -23.95
N LEU A 217 5.02 -27.83 -25.26
CA LEU A 217 4.48 -29.02 -25.95
C LEU A 217 5.48 -30.17 -26.00
N GLN A 218 6.75 -29.86 -26.22
CA GLN A 218 7.82 -30.85 -26.39
C GLN A 218 8.52 -31.19 -25.07
N ASN A 219 8.27 -30.41 -24.01
CA ASN A 219 9.01 -30.44 -22.75
C ASN A 219 10.53 -30.36 -22.95
N ASP A 220 10.96 -29.59 -23.95
CA ASP A 220 12.37 -29.37 -24.30
C ASP A 220 12.66 -27.87 -24.29
N TRP A 221 13.43 -27.44 -23.31
CA TRP A 221 13.79 -26.04 -23.09
C TRP A 221 15.20 -25.70 -23.56
N SER A 222 15.95 -26.68 -24.09
CA SER A 222 17.36 -26.53 -24.43
C SER A 222 17.65 -25.34 -25.37
N GLY A 223 16.73 -25.06 -26.30
CA GLY A 223 16.82 -23.93 -27.22
C GLY A 223 16.63 -22.55 -26.57
N LEU A 224 15.95 -22.48 -25.41
CA LEU A 224 15.69 -21.23 -24.68
C LEU A 224 16.60 -21.03 -23.46
N GLU A 225 17.26 -22.09 -22.98
CA GLU A 225 18.15 -22.03 -21.81
C GLU A 225 19.21 -20.92 -21.87
N PRO A 226 19.91 -20.68 -22.99
CA PRO A 226 20.89 -19.60 -23.08
C PRO A 226 20.31 -18.20 -22.82
N PHE A 227 19.00 -18.04 -22.95
CA PHE A 227 18.32 -16.76 -22.75
C PHE A 227 17.83 -16.56 -21.32
N PHE A 228 17.84 -17.60 -20.46
CA PHE A 228 17.42 -17.48 -19.06
C PHE A 228 18.41 -16.66 -18.21
N GLU A 229 19.67 -16.58 -18.63
CA GLU A 229 20.71 -15.78 -17.95
C GLU A 229 20.78 -14.34 -18.48
N MET A 230 20.06 -14.02 -19.57
CA MET A 230 20.05 -12.69 -20.17
C MET A 230 18.85 -11.88 -19.63
N PRO A 231 19.05 -10.80 -18.84
CA PRO A 231 17.97 -10.13 -18.10
C PRO A 231 16.73 -9.79 -18.93
N ASP A 232 16.91 -9.06 -20.05
CA ASP A 232 15.78 -8.60 -20.89
C ASP A 232 15.03 -9.77 -21.55
N LYS A 233 15.71 -10.87 -21.83
CA LYS A 233 15.11 -12.05 -22.47
C LYS A 233 14.47 -12.98 -21.45
N ALA A 234 15.07 -13.12 -20.26
CA ALA A 234 14.52 -13.87 -19.15
C ALA A 234 13.17 -13.28 -18.72
N GLU A 235 13.06 -11.95 -18.62
CA GLU A 235 11.79 -11.27 -18.31
C GLU A 235 10.70 -11.60 -19.33
N ARG A 236 11.02 -11.54 -20.63
CA ARG A 236 10.06 -11.85 -21.69
C ARG A 236 9.68 -13.33 -21.75
N ASN A 237 10.64 -14.23 -21.54
CA ASN A 237 10.36 -15.66 -21.42
C ASN A 237 9.44 -15.93 -20.22
N LYS A 238 9.68 -15.26 -19.09
CA LYS A 238 8.81 -15.33 -17.92
C LYS A 238 7.41 -14.77 -18.21
N GLU A 239 7.29 -13.61 -18.84
CA GLU A 239 6.00 -13.02 -19.24
C GLU A 239 5.22 -13.97 -20.16
N ALA A 240 5.88 -14.52 -21.18
CA ALA A 240 5.29 -15.49 -22.09
C ALA A 240 4.83 -16.75 -21.35
N LEU A 241 5.63 -17.24 -20.39
CA LEU A 241 5.27 -18.38 -19.56
C LEU A 241 4.12 -18.07 -18.58
N PHE A 242 4.11 -16.86 -18.00
CA PHE A 242 3.10 -16.40 -17.05
C PHE A 242 1.76 -16.11 -17.73
N SER A 243 1.76 -15.87 -19.03
CA SER A 243 0.53 -15.76 -19.84
C SER A 243 -0.23 -17.09 -19.99
N LYS A 244 0.37 -18.22 -19.60
CA LYS A 244 -0.25 -19.54 -19.69
C LYS A 244 -1.08 -19.82 -18.43
N GLY A 245 -2.38 -20.01 -18.64
CA GLY A 245 -3.35 -20.33 -17.58
C GLY A 245 -4.05 -21.66 -17.85
N PRO A 246 -4.02 -22.63 -16.93
CA PRO A 246 -3.25 -22.68 -15.68
C PRO A 246 -1.74 -22.76 -15.91
N PHE A 247 -0.93 -22.46 -14.89
CA PHE A 247 0.53 -22.53 -15.02
C PHE A 247 1.00 -23.97 -15.27
N PRO A 248 1.76 -24.24 -16.35
CA PRO A 248 2.15 -25.60 -16.71
C PRO A 248 3.31 -26.13 -15.85
N ASP A 249 3.22 -27.39 -15.40
CA ASP A 249 4.29 -28.03 -14.60
C ASP A 249 5.64 -28.08 -15.34
N ALA A 250 5.59 -28.28 -16.67
CA ALA A 250 6.77 -28.24 -17.54
C ALA A 250 7.51 -26.87 -17.49
N GLY A 251 6.81 -25.81 -17.09
CA GLY A 251 7.34 -24.46 -16.92
C GLY A 251 8.05 -24.22 -15.58
N ILE A 252 7.99 -25.13 -14.61
CA ILE A 252 8.59 -24.91 -13.29
C ILE A 252 10.12 -24.93 -13.35
N MET A 253 10.70 -25.91 -14.03
CA MET A 253 12.15 -26.01 -14.19
C MET A 253 12.78 -24.78 -14.89
N PRO A 254 12.27 -24.27 -16.03
CA PRO A 254 12.83 -23.07 -16.63
C PRO A 254 12.60 -21.83 -15.74
N LEU A 255 11.45 -21.74 -15.06
CA LEU A 255 11.19 -20.63 -14.12
C LEU A 255 12.24 -20.61 -13.00
N THR A 256 12.54 -21.74 -12.37
CA THR A 256 13.54 -21.81 -11.30
C THR A 256 14.96 -21.50 -11.77
N LYS A 257 15.27 -21.68 -13.07
CA LYS A 257 16.54 -21.22 -13.65
C LYS A 257 16.59 -19.69 -13.84
N MET A 258 15.46 -19.04 -14.11
CA MET A 258 15.37 -17.59 -14.29
C MET A 258 15.34 -16.81 -12.96
N LEU A 259 14.70 -17.37 -11.93
CA LEU A 259 14.49 -16.71 -10.63
C LEU A 259 15.75 -16.21 -9.90
N PRO A 260 16.91 -16.89 -9.91
CA PRO A 260 18.12 -16.39 -9.25
C PRO A 260 18.60 -15.03 -9.76
N HIS A 261 18.41 -14.73 -11.05
CA HIS A 261 18.74 -13.43 -11.62
C HIS A 261 17.76 -12.36 -11.17
N GLU A 262 16.47 -12.69 -11.13
CA GLU A 262 15.42 -11.78 -10.65
C GLU A 262 15.57 -11.47 -9.16
N LEU A 263 15.90 -12.47 -8.34
CA LEU A 263 16.19 -12.26 -6.92
C LEU A 263 17.31 -11.25 -6.74
N LYS A 264 18.39 -11.33 -7.53
CA LYS A 264 19.47 -10.33 -7.48
C LYS A 264 19.00 -8.95 -7.91
N LYS A 265 18.15 -8.86 -8.94
CA LYS A 265 17.57 -7.59 -9.43
C LYS A 265 16.62 -6.95 -8.42
N ASN A 266 15.84 -7.77 -7.72
CA ASN A 266 14.76 -7.35 -6.82
C ASN A 266 15.18 -7.36 -5.35
N ASN A 267 16.48 -7.21 -5.06
CA ASN A 267 17.04 -7.19 -3.70
C ASN A 267 16.58 -8.38 -2.83
N GLY A 268 16.57 -9.58 -3.39
CA GLY A 268 16.17 -10.82 -2.71
C GLY A 268 14.66 -11.05 -2.64
N THR A 269 13.84 -10.25 -3.33
CA THR A 269 12.37 -10.45 -3.33
C THR A 269 11.95 -11.51 -4.34
N LEU A 270 11.42 -12.63 -3.84
CA LEU A 270 10.75 -13.67 -4.62
C LEU A 270 9.30 -13.24 -4.91
N GLU A 271 9.02 -12.91 -6.17
CA GLU A 271 7.68 -12.50 -6.60
C GLU A 271 6.99 -13.62 -7.38
N ILE A 272 5.99 -14.24 -6.75
CA ILE A 272 5.12 -15.26 -7.34
C ILE A 272 3.72 -14.66 -7.52
N VAL A 273 3.64 -13.68 -8.42
CA VAL A 273 2.42 -12.91 -8.72
C VAL A 273 2.04 -13.12 -10.19
N GLY A 274 0.74 -13.20 -10.49
CA GLY A 274 0.22 -13.38 -11.85
C GLY A 274 -0.53 -14.69 -12.01
N PRO A 275 0.07 -15.74 -12.62
CA PRO A 275 -0.60 -17.01 -12.81
C PRO A 275 -0.83 -17.73 -11.49
N GLN A 276 -1.85 -18.58 -11.45
CA GLN A 276 -2.19 -19.39 -10.29
C GLN A 276 -1.28 -20.62 -10.24
N PHE A 277 -0.43 -20.69 -9.22
CA PHE A 277 0.46 -21.83 -9.00
C PHE A 277 -0.18 -22.84 -8.05
N THR A 278 0.00 -24.13 -8.26
CA THR A 278 -0.44 -25.12 -7.26
C THR A 278 0.49 -25.09 -6.03
N PRO A 279 0.06 -25.57 -4.85
CA PRO A 279 0.94 -25.68 -3.67
C PRO A 279 2.22 -26.45 -3.96
N GLU A 280 2.15 -27.52 -4.77
CA GLU A 280 3.32 -28.32 -5.10
C GLU A 280 4.28 -27.60 -6.05
N GLN A 281 3.74 -26.81 -6.98
CA GLN A 281 4.56 -25.92 -7.82
C GLN A 281 5.30 -24.88 -6.96
N ILE A 282 4.62 -24.25 -6.00
CA ILE A 282 5.25 -23.28 -5.10
C ILE A 282 6.36 -23.97 -4.27
N ARG A 283 6.10 -25.16 -3.69
CA ARG A 283 7.14 -25.92 -2.98
C ARG A 283 8.31 -26.29 -3.87
N SER A 284 8.06 -26.69 -5.11
CA SER A 284 9.12 -26.99 -6.08
C SER A 284 9.97 -25.76 -6.35
N ILE A 285 9.35 -24.59 -6.53
CA ILE A 285 10.06 -23.31 -6.70
C ILE A 285 10.90 -23.01 -5.46
N MET A 286 10.31 -23.09 -4.27
CA MET A 286 11.00 -22.82 -3.01
C MET A 286 12.23 -23.72 -2.83
N SER A 287 12.10 -25.02 -3.13
CA SER A 287 13.17 -26.01 -2.97
C SER A 287 14.35 -25.80 -3.93
N ALA A 288 14.13 -25.12 -5.06
CA ALA A 288 15.15 -24.86 -6.06
C ALA A 288 15.98 -23.59 -5.76
N LEU A 289 15.57 -22.77 -4.79
CA LEU A 289 16.21 -21.50 -4.46
C LEU A 289 17.10 -21.64 -3.23
N LEU A 290 18.18 -20.85 -3.21
CA LEU A 290 19.08 -20.79 -2.06
C LEU A 290 18.38 -20.06 -0.90
N ALA A 291 18.36 -20.68 0.28
CA ALA A 291 17.66 -20.18 1.45
C ALA A 291 18.07 -18.73 1.83
N ASP A 292 19.37 -18.42 1.74
CA ASP A 292 19.92 -17.13 2.13
C ASP A 292 19.76 -16.02 1.06
N ALA A 293 19.34 -16.38 -0.15
CA ALA A 293 19.15 -15.42 -1.24
C ALA A 293 17.78 -14.72 -1.20
N VAL A 294 16.81 -15.30 -0.48
CA VAL A 294 15.42 -14.81 -0.43
C VAL A 294 15.22 -13.99 0.84
N GLN A 295 14.97 -12.68 0.65
CA GLN A 295 14.67 -11.73 1.72
C GLN A 295 13.17 -11.44 1.83
N ALA A 296 12.42 -11.47 0.73
CA ALA A 296 10.99 -11.23 0.79
C ALA A 296 10.26 -12.21 -0.11
N VAL A 297 9.06 -12.63 0.28
CA VAL A 297 8.22 -13.51 -0.54
C VAL A 297 6.87 -12.83 -0.75
N LYS A 298 6.55 -12.53 -2.01
CA LYS A 298 5.27 -11.95 -2.40
C LYS A 298 4.41 -13.01 -3.08
N LEU A 299 3.32 -13.40 -2.43
CA LEU A 299 2.35 -14.40 -2.91
C LEU A 299 1.00 -13.77 -3.23
N SER A 300 0.96 -12.46 -3.41
CA SER A 300 -0.32 -11.76 -3.54
C SER A 300 -1.07 -12.19 -4.78
N GLY A 301 -2.39 -12.36 -4.66
CA GLY A 301 -3.25 -12.84 -5.74
C GLY A 301 -3.31 -14.35 -5.90
N GLN A 302 -2.51 -15.14 -5.15
CA GLN A 302 -2.55 -16.60 -5.21
C GLN A 302 -3.78 -17.15 -4.45
N GLN A 303 -4.64 -17.87 -5.16
CA GLN A 303 -5.92 -18.40 -4.66
C GLN A 303 -5.86 -19.89 -4.31
N SER A 304 -4.69 -20.50 -4.44
CA SER A 304 -4.42 -21.92 -4.28
C SER A 304 -3.59 -22.23 -3.03
N LEU A 305 -3.32 -21.24 -2.19
CA LEU A 305 -2.45 -21.38 -1.03
C LEU A 305 -3.11 -22.25 0.04
N VAL A 306 -2.28 -22.94 0.82
CA VAL A 306 -2.72 -23.69 2.00
C VAL A 306 -1.99 -23.14 3.23
N PRO A 307 -2.62 -23.06 4.42
CA PRO A 307 -1.97 -22.51 5.61
C PRO A 307 -0.62 -23.17 5.94
N LYS A 308 -0.50 -24.48 5.68
CA LYS A 308 0.74 -25.24 5.85
C LYS A 308 1.90 -24.67 5.01
N LEU A 309 1.63 -24.08 3.85
CA LEU A 309 2.66 -23.49 2.99
C LEU A 309 3.36 -22.29 3.65
N ILE A 310 2.66 -21.54 4.50
CA ILE A 310 3.26 -20.43 5.28
C ILE A 310 4.31 -20.99 6.24
N VAL A 311 4.01 -22.11 6.89
CA VAL A 311 4.96 -22.81 7.77
C VAL A 311 6.11 -23.41 6.94
N ASP A 312 5.80 -24.02 5.79
CA ASP A 312 6.82 -24.57 4.88
C ASP A 312 7.82 -23.46 4.46
N LEU A 313 7.36 -22.24 4.15
CA LEU A 313 8.22 -21.10 3.80
C LEU A 313 9.23 -20.75 4.89
N VAL A 314 8.78 -20.66 6.14
CA VAL A 314 9.63 -20.38 7.31
C VAL A 314 10.67 -21.47 7.54
N THR A 315 10.33 -22.72 7.19
CA THR A 315 11.27 -23.85 7.33
C THR A 315 12.28 -23.88 6.20
N THR A 316 11.88 -23.55 4.97
CA THR A 316 12.77 -23.53 3.80
C THR A 316 13.72 -22.34 3.83
N PHE A 317 13.23 -21.16 4.21
CA PHE A 317 14.01 -19.94 4.22
C PHE A 317 14.15 -19.43 5.65
N SER A 318 15.35 -19.63 6.21
CA SER A 318 15.65 -19.34 7.62
C SER A 318 15.58 -17.86 7.98
N ASN A 319 15.73 -16.96 7.01
CA ASN A 319 15.90 -15.53 7.21
C ASN A 319 14.97 -14.68 6.33
N ILE A 320 13.70 -15.05 6.13
CA ILE A 320 12.75 -14.18 5.41
C ILE A 320 12.26 -13.08 6.35
N PRO A 321 12.69 -11.82 6.20
CA PRO A 321 12.10 -10.71 6.94
C PRO A 321 10.65 -10.43 6.54
N CYS A 322 10.21 -10.69 5.30
CA CYS A 322 8.89 -10.23 4.84
C CYS A 322 8.10 -11.26 4.02
N ILE A 323 6.81 -11.42 4.34
CA ILE A 323 5.84 -12.16 3.52
C ILE A 323 4.60 -11.30 3.21
N ASP A 324 4.18 -11.30 1.95
CA ASP A 324 2.97 -10.61 1.48
C ASP A 324 1.91 -11.62 1.01
N LEU A 325 0.77 -11.60 1.71
CA LEU A 325 -0.39 -12.48 1.53
C LEU A 325 -1.66 -11.70 1.16
N LEU A 326 -1.52 -10.49 0.61
CA LEU A 326 -2.67 -9.72 0.12
C LEU A 326 -3.38 -10.46 -1.00
N ASP A 327 -4.71 -10.37 -1.05
CA ASP A 327 -5.50 -11.06 -2.08
C ASP A 327 -5.23 -12.56 -2.22
N THR A 328 -5.16 -13.28 -1.10
CA THR A 328 -4.99 -14.73 -1.13
C THR A 328 -6.22 -15.42 -0.59
N ASN A 329 -6.33 -16.73 -0.82
CA ASN A 329 -7.38 -17.57 -0.24
C ASN A 329 -7.10 -17.95 1.24
N ILE A 330 -6.01 -17.45 1.83
CA ILE A 330 -5.76 -17.59 3.27
C ILE A 330 -6.73 -16.67 4.01
N THR A 331 -7.60 -17.26 4.81
CA THR A 331 -8.60 -16.53 5.60
C THR A 331 -7.99 -15.93 6.86
N ASP A 332 -8.68 -14.94 7.43
CA ASP A 332 -8.25 -14.30 8.67
C ASP A 332 -8.17 -15.33 9.82
N GLU A 333 -9.14 -16.23 9.92
CA GLU A 333 -9.18 -17.29 10.91
C GLU A 333 -7.99 -18.24 10.78
N GLN A 334 -7.62 -18.62 9.55
CA GLN A 334 -6.49 -19.51 9.30
C GLN A 334 -5.16 -18.88 9.69
N LEU A 335 -4.94 -17.59 9.36
CA LEU A 335 -3.70 -16.92 9.77
C LEU A 335 -3.65 -16.77 11.30
N LEU A 336 -4.75 -16.37 11.94
CA LEU A 336 -4.82 -16.23 13.39
C LEU A 336 -4.68 -17.60 14.11
N GLU A 337 -5.14 -18.68 13.49
CA GLU A 337 -4.91 -20.04 13.96
C GLU A 337 -3.42 -20.41 13.92
N ILE A 338 -2.69 -20.03 12.87
CA ILE A 338 -1.22 -20.19 12.83
C ILE A 338 -0.57 -19.36 13.94
N CYS A 339 -0.96 -18.09 14.11
CA CYS A 339 -0.44 -17.21 15.15
C CYS A 339 -0.63 -17.79 16.57
N SER A 340 -1.73 -18.50 16.81
CA SER A 340 -2.04 -19.07 18.12
C SER A 340 -1.46 -20.47 18.35
N LYS A 341 -1.41 -21.32 17.32
CA LYS A 341 -0.95 -22.72 17.44
C LYS A 341 0.54 -22.91 17.19
N GLN A 342 1.14 -22.08 16.33
CA GLN A 342 2.55 -22.16 15.93
C GLN A 342 3.18 -20.76 15.88
N PRO A 343 3.11 -19.96 16.96
CA PRO A 343 3.65 -18.60 16.98
C PRO A 343 5.15 -18.58 16.62
N GLU A 344 5.92 -19.58 17.05
CA GLU A 344 7.35 -19.70 16.79
C GLU A 344 7.72 -19.78 15.31
N ALA A 345 6.81 -20.29 14.46
CA ALA A 345 7.01 -20.25 13.01
C ALA A 345 7.00 -18.81 12.49
N LEU A 346 6.22 -17.93 13.10
CA LEU A 346 6.10 -16.55 12.66
C LEU A 346 7.20 -15.64 13.22
N TYR A 347 7.93 -16.08 14.25
CA TYR A 347 8.99 -15.28 14.90
C TYR A 347 10.15 -14.92 13.95
N LYS A 348 10.27 -15.65 12.85
CA LYS A 348 11.30 -15.37 11.83
C LYS A 348 10.92 -14.26 10.87
N PHE A 349 9.63 -13.94 10.75
CA PHE A 349 9.18 -12.81 9.95
C PHE A 349 9.31 -11.52 10.75
N HIS A 350 9.95 -10.50 10.17
CA HIS A 350 9.83 -9.13 10.67
C HIS A 350 8.48 -8.51 10.26
N THR A 351 7.95 -8.93 9.12
CA THR A 351 6.83 -8.29 8.45
C THR A 351 5.91 -9.35 7.83
N ILE A 352 4.64 -9.35 8.22
CA ILE A 352 3.59 -10.17 7.60
C ILE A 352 2.50 -9.21 7.11
N VAL A 353 2.28 -9.16 5.80
CA VAL A 353 1.22 -8.35 5.20
C VAL A 353 0.00 -9.23 4.93
N HIS A 354 -1.02 -9.11 5.80
CA HIS A 354 -2.27 -9.85 5.66
C HIS A 354 -3.46 -9.06 6.22
N PRO A 355 -4.65 -9.09 5.59
CA PRO A 355 -5.91 -8.53 6.09
C PRO A 355 -6.14 -8.64 7.60
N ALA A 356 -6.13 -9.85 8.17
CA ALA A 356 -6.27 -10.14 9.60
C ALA A 356 -5.37 -9.32 10.54
N LEU A 357 -4.18 -8.96 10.08
CA LEU A 357 -3.22 -8.20 10.88
C LEU A 357 -3.46 -6.71 10.70
N LEU A 358 -3.95 -6.26 9.54
CA LEU A 358 -4.21 -4.86 9.21
C LEU A 358 -5.52 -4.31 9.82
N VAL A 359 -5.82 -4.70 11.05
CA VAL A 359 -7.02 -4.33 11.81
C VAL A 359 -6.66 -3.46 13.01
N LEU A 360 -7.62 -2.63 13.43
CA LEU A 360 -7.54 -1.95 14.71
C LEU A 360 -7.97 -2.90 15.81
N VAL A 361 -7.11 -3.11 16.79
CA VAL A 361 -7.45 -3.88 17.98
C VAL A 361 -7.86 -2.89 19.07
N PRO A 362 -9.12 -2.92 19.55
CA PRO A 362 -9.50 -2.15 20.73
C PRO A 362 -8.58 -2.53 21.88
N THR A 363 -8.24 -1.59 22.76
CA THR A 363 -7.50 -1.82 24.01
C THR A 363 -8.28 -2.74 24.98
N LYS A 364 -8.46 -4.01 24.64
CA LYS A 364 -8.84 -5.05 25.59
C LYS A 364 -7.62 -5.93 25.84
N PRO A 365 -7.21 -6.12 27.11
CA PRO A 365 -5.94 -6.74 27.46
C PRO A 365 -5.83 -8.26 27.22
N ASN A 366 -6.77 -8.89 26.50
CA ASN A 366 -6.95 -10.35 26.51
C ASN A 366 -6.84 -11.05 25.14
N LEU A 367 -6.21 -10.44 24.15
CA LEU A 367 -5.92 -11.15 22.89
C LEU A 367 -4.67 -12.02 23.03
N PRO A 368 -4.71 -13.32 22.67
CA PRO A 368 -3.57 -14.23 22.73
C PRO A 368 -2.69 -14.08 21.48
N VAL A 369 -2.43 -12.84 21.05
CA VAL A 369 -1.52 -12.56 19.93
C VAL A 369 -0.16 -12.22 20.53
N PRO A 370 0.93 -12.93 20.15
CA PRO A 370 2.25 -12.66 20.69
C PRO A 370 2.69 -11.21 20.39
N PRO A 371 3.56 -10.61 21.22
CA PRO A 371 3.93 -9.19 21.19
C PRO A 371 4.71 -8.69 19.96
N LEU A 372 4.72 -9.45 18.86
CA LEU A 372 5.60 -9.22 17.71
C LEU A 372 5.20 -8.06 16.81
N PHE A 373 4.00 -7.52 16.96
CA PHE A 373 3.46 -6.53 16.04
C PHE A 373 2.69 -5.45 16.82
N PHE A 374 3.34 -4.78 17.76
CA PHE A 374 2.73 -3.67 18.47
C PHE A 374 3.47 -2.38 18.13
N LEU A 375 2.80 -1.46 17.42
CA LEU A 375 3.03 -0.05 17.68
C LEU A 375 2.23 0.31 18.93
N ALA A 376 2.85 0.08 20.08
CA ALA A 376 2.33 0.57 21.36
C ALA A 376 2.79 2.01 21.54
N PHE A 377 1.83 2.94 21.58
CA PHE A 377 2.02 4.23 22.26
C PHE A 377 1.70 4.03 23.76
N PRO A 378 2.29 4.81 24.68
CA PRO A 378 2.19 4.62 26.13
C PRO A 378 0.73 4.59 26.66
N PRO A 379 0.49 4.15 27.92
CA PRO A 379 -0.29 2.96 28.30
C PRO A 379 -1.83 3.02 28.14
N CYS A 380 -2.39 3.87 27.27
CA CYS A 380 -3.83 4.11 27.20
C CYS A 380 -4.46 3.92 25.80
N LEU A 381 -3.72 3.49 24.77
CA LEU A 381 -4.16 3.64 23.37
C LEU A 381 -4.28 2.31 22.60
N PRO A 382 -5.22 2.21 21.63
CA PRO A 382 -5.45 1.00 20.85
C PRO A 382 -4.19 0.61 20.08
N CYS A 383 -3.86 -0.66 20.18
CA CYS A 383 -2.71 -1.24 19.50
C CYS A 383 -3.06 -1.50 18.03
N ILE A 384 -2.28 -0.95 17.11
CA ILE A 384 -2.36 -1.35 15.71
C ILE A 384 -1.25 -2.36 15.42
N ILE A 385 -1.66 -3.54 14.97
CA ILE A 385 -0.75 -4.57 14.46
C ILE A 385 -0.44 -4.18 13.03
N LEU A 386 0.67 -3.51 12.77
CA LEU A 386 1.03 -3.15 11.41
C LEU A 386 2.46 -3.53 11.07
N PRO A 387 2.70 -3.99 9.84
CA PRO A 387 4.05 -3.96 9.30
C PRO A 387 4.53 -2.51 9.33
N LEU A 388 5.75 -2.27 9.86
CA LEU A 388 6.40 -0.97 9.69
C LEU A 388 6.37 -0.61 8.21
N PRO A 389 6.00 0.62 7.83
CA PRO A 389 6.09 1.04 6.43
C PRO A 389 7.54 0.84 5.99
N SER A 390 7.72 0.34 4.77
CA SER A 390 9.05 0.22 4.18
C SER A 390 9.61 1.63 3.93
N THR A 391 10.19 2.26 4.94
CA THR A 391 11.00 3.46 4.74
C THR A 391 12.23 3.00 3.97
N ARG A 392 12.42 3.49 2.73
CA ARG A 392 13.73 3.34 2.08
C ARG A 392 14.75 3.96 3.04
N PRO A 393 15.87 3.29 3.36
CA PRO A 393 16.88 3.91 4.19
C PRO A 393 17.36 5.19 3.49
N LEU A 394 17.17 6.34 4.16
CA LEU A 394 17.99 7.52 3.89
C LEU A 394 19.44 7.06 3.99
N LYS A 395 20.24 7.34 2.95
CA LYS A 395 21.67 7.06 2.95
C LYS A 395 22.32 7.82 4.10
N THR A 396 22.44 7.21 5.27
CA THR A 396 23.30 7.68 6.34
C THR A 396 24.65 6.99 6.17
N THR A 397 25.67 7.80 5.89
CA THR A 397 27.06 7.39 5.93
C THR A 397 27.41 6.96 7.36
N ASP A 398 28.00 5.77 7.48
CA ASP A 398 28.76 5.27 8.62
C ASP A 398 28.18 5.51 10.02
N THR A 399 27.40 4.54 10.51
CA THR A 399 27.61 3.76 11.76
C THR A 399 26.29 3.11 12.18
N GLY A 400 26.32 1.79 12.37
CA GLY A 400 25.33 1.04 13.16
C GLY A 400 23.93 0.90 12.54
N SER A 401 23.58 -0.34 12.16
CA SER A 401 22.20 -0.74 11.85
C SER A 401 21.30 -0.53 13.07
N ILE A 402 20.63 0.63 13.14
CA ILE A 402 19.52 0.85 14.07
C ILE A 402 18.28 0.20 13.42
N ALA A 403 17.96 -1.01 13.85
CA ALA A 403 16.58 -1.48 13.76
C ALA A 403 15.71 -0.48 14.52
N GLN A 404 14.77 0.17 13.85
CA GLN A 404 13.82 1.11 14.47
C GLN A 404 12.89 0.32 15.41
N TYR A 405 13.35 0.06 16.63
CA TYR A 405 12.50 -0.26 17.75
C TYR A 405 11.96 1.06 18.31
N LEU A 406 10.76 1.45 17.89
CA LEU A 406 9.99 2.49 18.57
C LEU A 406 9.32 1.85 19.81
N VAL A 407 10.10 1.73 20.88
CA VAL A 407 9.60 1.54 22.24
C VAL A 407 10.04 2.78 23.01
N PHE A 408 9.15 3.78 23.11
CA PHE A 408 9.35 4.84 24.09
C PHE A 408 8.91 4.31 25.46
N ARG A 409 9.80 4.41 26.45
CA ARG A 409 9.51 4.08 27.86
C ARG A 409 8.47 5.01 28.46
#